data_AF-A0A661LKR5-F1
#
_entry.id   AF-A0A661LKR5-F1
#
_cell.length_a   1.000
_cell.length_b   1.000
_cell.length_c   1.000
_cell.angle_alpha   90.00
_cell.angle_beta   90.00
_cell.angle_gamma   90.00
#
_symmetry.space_group_name_H-M   'P 1'
#
loop_
_entity.id
_entity.type
_entity.pdbx_description
1 polymer ?
#
loop_
_entity_poly.entity_id
_entity_poly.type
_entity_poly.pdbx_seq_one_letter_code
_entity_poly.pdbx_strand_id
1 'polypeptide(L)'
;MKKTFLLSTIFFVILFTHNVVLGEDFTKVGLIDLQRCLKESKEGQKIFQILRKKKDDLQRQLDTRQRELLELRKELDKQSM
;
A
#
# COMPACT_ATOMS: atom_id res chain seq x y z
N MET A 1 -58.56 -20.27 -32.21
CA MET A 1 -57.19 -20.84 -32.29
C MET A 1 -56.10 -19.79 -32.49
N LYS A 2 -56.24 -18.81 -33.39
CA LYS A 2 -55.21 -17.76 -33.59
C LYS A 2 -55.02 -16.83 -32.37
N LYS A 3 -56.10 -16.44 -31.69
CA LYS A 3 -56.06 -15.57 -30.49
C LYS A 3 -55.47 -16.28 -29.25
N THR A 4 -55.77 -17.57 -29.08
CA THR A 4 -55.21 -18.40 -28.00
C THR A 4 -53.72 -18.70 -28.24
N PHE A 5 -53.32 -18.85 -29.50
CA PHE A 5 -51.91 -18.97 -29.88
C PHE A 5 -51.14 -17.68 -29.56
N LEU A 6 -51.67 -16.52 -29.95
CA LEU A 6 -51.09 -15.21 -29.61
C LEU A 6 -50.91 -15.00 -28.10
N LEU A 7 -51.92 -15.33 -27.30
CA LEU A 7 -51.85 -15.25 -25.83
C LEU A 7 -50.77 -16.17 -25.26
N SER A 8 -50.63 -17.39 -25.80
CA SER A 8 -49.59 -18.33 -25.39
C SER A 8 -48.19 -17.83 -25.75
N THR A 9 -48.02 -17.24 -26.94
CA THR A 9 -46.72 -16.67 -27.36
C THR A 9 -46.32 -15.48 -26.48
N ILE A 10 -47.27 -14.59 -26.15
CA ILE A 10 -47.03 -13.45 -25.26
C ILE A 10 -46.63 -13.94 -23.86
N PHE A 11 -47.32 -14.96 -23.34
CA PHE A 11 -46.99 -15.56 -22.04
C PHE A 11 -45.58 -16.17 -22.02
N PHE A 12 -45.20 -16.85 -23.11
CA PHE A 12 -43.84 -17.37 -23.27
C PHE A 12 -42.80 -16.25 -23.33
N VAL A 13 -43.03 -15.18 -24.08
CA VAL A 13 -42.10 -14.04 -24.15
C VAL A 13 -41.90 -13.41 -22.77
N ILE A 14 -42.97 -13.22 -22.00
CA ILE A 14 -42.89 -12.67 -20.63
C ILE A 14 -42.05 -13.56 -19.72
N LEU A 15 -42.26 -14.88 -19.76
CA LEU A 15 -41.48 -15.85 -18.97
C LEU A 15 -40.00 -15.88 -19.35
N PHE A 16 -39.68 -15.75 -20.65
CA PHE A 16 -38.30 -15.73 -21.12
C PHE A 16 -37.58 -14.42 -20.80
N THR A 17 -38.29 -13.28 -20.72
CA THR A 17 -37.69 -11.99 -20.33
C THR A 17 -37.30 -11.90 -18.85
N HIS A 18 -37.95 -12.67 -17.96
CA HIS A 18 -37.61 -12.67 -16.53
C HIS A 18 -36.23 -13.28 -16.21
N ASN A 19 -35.66 -14.09 -17.12
CA ASN A 19 -34.37 -14.75 -16.91
C ASN A 19 -33.15 -13.92 -17.36
N VAL A 20 -33.35 -12.72 -17.92
CA VAL A 20 -32.27 -11.92 -18.54
C VAL A 20 -31.57 -10.97 -17.54
N VAL A 21 -32.04 -10.84 -16.29
CA VAL A 21 -31.60 -9.76 -15.38
C VAL A 21 -31.04 -10.26 -14.04
N LEU A 22 -30.30 -11.37 -14.04
CA LEU A 22 -29.51 -11.78 -12.86
C LEU A 22 -28.09 -12.13 -13.30
N GLY A 23 -27.42 -11.18 -13.94
CA GLY A 23 -25.97 -11.19 -14.01
C GLY A 23 -25.43 -11.07 -12.58
N GLU A 24 -24.56 -12.02 -12.20
CA GLU A 24 -23.84 -12.05 -10.93
C GLU A 24 -23.32 -10.65 -10.56
N ASP A 25 -23.59 -10.22 -9.32
CA ASP A 25 -23.11 -8.93 -8.80
C ASP A 25 -21.62 -8.79 -9.13
N PHE A 26 -21.26 -7.77 -9.91
CA PHE A 26 -19.88 -7.53 -10.33
C PHE A 26 -18.94 -7.64 -9.12
N THR A 27 -17.95 -8.54 -9.20
CA THR A 27 -16.96 -8.71 -8.15
C THR A 27 -16.33 -7.36 -7.82
N LYS A 28 -16.56 -6.86 -6.61
CA LYS A 28 -16.05 -5.56 -6.16
C LYS A 28 -14.56 -5.69 -5.87
N VAL A 29 -13.72 -5.25 -6.80
CA VAL A 29 -12.27 -5.18 -6.59
C VAL A 29 -11.91 -3.79 -6.06
N GLY A 30 -11.33 -3.74 -4.87
CA GLY A 30 -10.78 -2.52 -4.28
C GLY A 30 -9.29 -2.36 -4.59
N LEU A 31 -8.86 -1.15 -4.94
CA LEU A 31 -7.45 -0.78 -5.06
C LEU A 31 -7.04 0.06 -3.84
N ILE A 32 -5.91 -0.28 -3.23
CA ILE A 32 -5.35 0.47 -2.10
C ILE A 32 -3.95 0.95 -2.47
N ASP A 33 -3.71 2.25 -2.29
CA ASP A 33 -2.38 2.85 -2.40
C ASP A 33 -1.67 2.81 -1.04
N LEU A 34 -0.78 1.83 -0.89
CA LEU A 34 0.00 1.63 0.34
C LEU A 34 0.97 2.80 0.60
N GLN A 35 1.53 3.42 -0.44
CA GLN A 35 2.46 4.53 -0.29
C GLN A 35 1.74 5.75 0.29
N ARG A 36 0.54 6.02 -0.22
CA ARG A 36 -0.33 7.06 0.33
C ARG A 36 -0.71 6.75 1.77
N CYS A 37 -1.10 5.51 2.09
CA CYS A 37 -1.41 5.11 3.46
C CYS A 37 -0.22 5.35 4.41
N LEU A 38 1.00 4.98 4.02
CA LEU A 38 2.19 5.19 4.84
C LEU A 38 2.55 6.68 5.01
N LYS A 39 2.23 7.52 4.03
CA LYS A 39 2.55 8.96 4.08
C LYS A 39 1.51 9.77 4.86
N GLU A 40 0.23 9.45 4.69
CA GLU A 40 -0.89 10.24 5.20
C GLU A 40 -1.44 9.74 6.54
N SER A 41 -1.27 8.44 6.85
CA SER A 41 -1.72 7.91 8.15
C SER A 41 -0.87 8.43 9.31
N LYS A 42 -1.52 8.61 10.47
CA LYS A 42 -0.84 8.97 11.72
C LYS A 42 0.25 7.94 12.08
N GLU A 43 -0.05 6.67 11.86
CA GLU A 43 0.85 5.56 12.19
C GLU A 43 2.06 5.52 11.25
N GLY A 44 1.85 5.75 9.96
CA GLY A 44 2.94 5.89 9.01
C GLY A 44 3.84 7.08 9.32
N GLN A 45 3.27 8.24 9.68
CA GLN A 45 4.04 9.40 10.12
C GLN A 45 4.84 9.13 11.40
N LYS A 46 4.23 8.44 12.38
CA LYS A 46 4.89 8.05 13.63
C LYS A 46 6.09 7.13 13.36
N ILE A 47 5.93 6.11 12.53
CA ILE A 47 7.01 5.20 12.15
C ILE A 47 8.12 5.96 11.42
N PHE A 48 7.77 6.86 10.50
CA PHE A 48 8.74 7.66 9.77
C PHE A 48 9.58 8.54 10.71
N GLN A 49 8.97 9.16 11.72
CA GLN A 49 9.69 9.93 12.73
C GLN A 49 10.64 9.06 13.57
N ILE A 50 10.21 7.86 13.97
CA ILE A 50 11.05 6.90 14.71
C ILE A 50 12.27 6.50 13.87
N LEU A 51 12.05 6.16 12.60
CA LEU A 51 13.12 5.77 11.68
C LEU A 51 14.10 6.91 11.43
N ARG A 52 13.58 8.13 11.25
CA ARG A 52 14.41 9.34 11.09
C ARG A 52 15.28 9.56 12.32
N LYS A 53 14.71 9.50 13.53
CA LYS A 53 15.46 9.64 14.77
C LYS A 53 16.56 8.57 14.90
N LYS A 54 16.23 7.31 14.61
CA LYS A 54 17.20 6.22 14.63
C LYS A 54 18.35 6.45 13.65
N LYS A 55 18.04 6.93 12.43
CA LYS A 55 19.05 7.27 11.43
C LYS A 55 19.99 8.36 11.95
N ASP A 56 19.42 9.44 12.50
CA ASP A 56 20.20 10.57 12.99
C ASP A 56 21.09 10.19 14.19
N ASP A 57 20.59 9.33 15.09
CA ASP A 57 21.37 8.81 16.22
C ASP A 57 22.52 7.91 15.76
N LEU A 58 22.29 7.02 14.79
CA LEU A 58 23.34 6.19 14.20
C LEU A 58 24.40 7.03 13.48
N GLN A 59 23.99 8.08 12.76
CA GLN A 59 24.93 8.98 12.10
C GLN A 59 25.84 9.68 13.11
N ARG A 60 25.29 10.18 14.21
CA ARG A 60 26.09 10.80 15.29
C ARG A 60 27.09 9.85 15.90
N GLN A 61 26.71 8.58 16.10
CA GLN A 61 27.62 7.57 16.61
C GLN A 61 28.77 7.33 15.62
N LEU A 62 28.46 7.20 14.33
CA LEU A 62 29.45 7.02 13.28
C LEU A 62 30.44 8.20 13.23
N ASP A 63 29.94 9.43 13.24
CA ASP A 63 30.76 10.64 13.23
C ASP A 63 31.65 10.75 14.47
N THR A 64 31.17 10.28 15.62
CA THR A 64 31.95 10.25 16.86
C THR A 64 33.07 9.23 16.77
N ARG A 65 32.78 8.01 16.33
CA ARG A 65 33.80 6.97 16.10
C ARG A 65 34.85 7.40 15.08
N GLN A 66 34.43 8.07 14.01
CA GLN A 66 35.35 8.58 12.99
C GLN A 66 36.31 9.63 13.59
N ARG A 67 35.83 10.52 14.46
CA ARG A 67 36.68 11.49 15.16
C ARG A 67 37.67 10.81 16.11
N GLU A 68 37.20 9.88 16.93
CA GLU A 68 38.05 9.08 17.83
C GLU A 68 39.19 8.38 17.07
N LEU A 69 38.87 7.75 15.93
CA LEU A 69 39.88 7.08 15.09
C LEU A 69 40.90 8.08 14.50
N LEU A 70 40.46 9.27 14.10
CA LEU A 70 41.37 10.31 13.60
C LEU A 70 42.29 10.84 14.70
N GLU A 71 41.80 10.97 15.93
CA GLU A 71 42.60 11.38 17.08
C GLU A 71 43.65 10.31 17.44
N LEU A 72 43.22 9.04 17.56
CA LEU A 72 44.13 7.91 17.79
C LEU A 72 45.20 7.81 16.71
N ARG A 73 44.83 8.00 15.44
CA ARG A 73 45.81 8.02 14.35
C ARG A 73 46.84 9.13 14.52
N LYS A 74 46.42 10.34 14.88
CA LYS A 74 47.34 11.47 15.12
C LYS A 74 48.28 11.20 16.29
N GLU A 75 47.80 10.53 17.34
CA GLU A 75 48.63 10.15 18.48
C GLU A 75 49.69 9.11 18.10
N LEU A 76 49.29 8.08 17.33
CA LEU A 76 50.23 7.08 16.80
C LEU A 76 51.29 7.69 15.88
N ASP A 77 50.87 8.57 14.96
CA ASP A 77 51.80 9.25 14.05
C ASP A 77 52.82 10.09 14.86
N LYS A 78 52.38 10.78 15.93
CA LYS A 78 53.29 11.53 16.83
C LYS A 78 54.26 10.64 17.60
N GLN A 79 53.83 9.45 18.03
CA GLN A 79 54.71 8.50 18.76
C GLN A 79 55.70 7.80 17.83
N SER A 80 55.43 7.76 16.53
CA SER A 80 56.31 7.17 15.52
C SER A 80 57.43 8.11 15.03
N MET A 81 57.33 9.40 15.36
CA MET A 81 58.38 10.42 15.14
C MET A 81 59.28 10.52 16.36
#